data_AF-A0A7U3Q4N2-F1
#
_entry.id   AF-A0A7U3Q4N2-F1
#
_cell.length_a   1.000
_cell.length_b   1.000
_cell.length_c   1.000
_cell.angle_alpha   90.00
_cell.angle_beta   90.00
_cell.angle_gamma   90.00
#
_symmetry.space_group_name_H-M   'P 1'
#
loop_
_entity.id
_entity.type
_entity.pdbx_description
1 polymer ?
#
loop_
_entity_poly.entity_id
_entity_poly.type
_entity_poly.pdbx_seq_one_letter_code
_entity_poly.pdbx_strand_id
1 'polypeptide(L)'
;MKKKLFTIVALATIFLAGCSKEENLSADIVGLGGDTWTKGSVDEWININYTTPYNIEVKYKWDRSELGEFYKNVVPIQEDLVVPVMKIIKNTWIDPYVAIKGANFMKTYSHKQFYLAGSPSYNSNGTITLGTAEAGRKIVLLDLNTFDATNKAAVRRILHTMHHEFGHILNQNIAVTPDYQRITAGGYTATWFNIFRGAYSSNSTLDKIAYENDFWGMGFITPYSRSNKDDDFVEMLSSLLEGGQANFDNIVNNLFIYDGAYVKRNGKGVYEQNTDARTKLLKKRAIVIAYMKDSWGIDLTTLQLKTQEAIDAESPIPNFNTLLGPGKDYGTISVNPQRLSGLSSKFLTAYNSANTSLQTNKGYYIDNISLIFTTAKKMTLRVNYMDPTAALGAGETADFNYSITTANGVNTLTYTNPQPIDTNARAIESAIPTLLAYFNNQSFDIRWVDDIVPQSKRIFGGLVKSTDPTSFLFGTL
;
A
#
# COMPACT_ATOMS: atom_id res chain seq x y z
N MET A 1 40.27 -88.50 3.13
CA MET A 1 41.05 -88.06 1.95
C MET A 1 40.20 -88.24 0.70
N LYS A 2 40.26 -87.29 -0.24
CA LYS A 2 39.35 -87.06 -1.40
C LYS A 2 38.09 -86.22 -1.08
N LYS A 3 37.81 -85.27 -1.98
CA LYS A 3 36.68 -84.31 -2.07
C LYS A 3 36.85 -82.94 -1.39
N LYS A 4 37.81 -82.12 -1.83
CA LYS A 4 37.75 -80.64 -1.71
C LYS A 4 38.57 -79.96 -2.81
N LEU A 5 38.13 -80.05 -4.08
CA LEU A 5 38.62 -79.16 -5.14
C LEU A 5 37.70 -79.16 -6.37
N PHE A 6 36.39 -79.06 -6.16
CA PHE A 6 35.40 -78.94 -7.25
C PHE A 6 34.27 -77.96 -6.88
N THR A 7 34.62 -76.87 -6.17
CA THR A 7 33.65 -75.86 -5.69
C THR A 7 34.18 -74.43 -5.84
N ILE A 8 35.08 -74.19 -6.81
CA ILE A 8 35.63 -72.84 -7.09
C ILE A 8 35.32 -72.35 -8.52
N VAL A 9 34.63 -73.15 -9.35
CA VAL A 9 34.35 -72.77 -10.75
C VAL A 9 32.86 -72.46 -11.03
N ALA A 10 31.96 -72.70 -10.06
CA ALA A 10 30.52 -72.46 -10.25
C ALA A 10 30.00 -71.13 -9.66
N LEU A 11 30.86 -70.30 -9.05
CA LEU A 11 30.46 -69.03 -8.43
C LEU A 11 31.08 -67.78 -9.09
N ALA A 12 31.79 -67.95 -10.21
CA ALA A 12 32.45 -66.86 -10.94
C ALA A 12 31.73 -66.43 -12.23
N THR A 13 30.68 -67.14 -12.66
CA THR A 13 29.96 -66.87 -13.92
C THR A 13 28.65 -66.10 -13.77
N ILE A 14 28.27 -65.69 -12.55
CA ILE A 14 27.04 -64.90 -12.32
C ILE A 14 27.30 -63.37 -12.32
N PHE A 15 28.57 -62.93 -12.39
CA PHE A 15 28.92 -61.49 -12.32
C PHE A 15 28.96 -60.73 -13.67
N LEU A 16 28.55 -61.34 -14.79
CA LEU A 16 28.62 -60.68 -16.11
C LEU A 16 27.27 -60.35 -16.75
N ALA A 17 26.15 -60.56 -16.06
CA ALA A 17 24.87 -59.96 -16.45
C ALA A 17 24.72 -58.57 -15.82
N GLY A 18 25.70 -57.69 -16.08
CA GLY A 18 25.48 -56.26 -15.91
C GLY A 18 24.51 -55.82 -17.00
N CYS A 19 23.25 -55.55 -16.64
CA CYS A 19 22.41 -54.70 -17.45
C CYS A 19 23.09 -53.33 -17.50
N SER A 20 23.88 -53.07 -18.53
CA SER A 20 24.08 -51.71 -19.02
C SER A 20 22.72 -51.26 -19.57
N LYS A 21 21.83 -50.83 -18.68
CA LYS A 21 20.96 -49.73 -19.06
C LYS A 21 21.94 -48.59 -19.26
N GLU A 22 22.34 -48.36 -20.51
CA GLU A 22 22.73 -47.01 -20.88
C GLU A 22 21.52 -46.16 -20.52
N GLU A 23 21.58 -45.52 -19.34
CA GLU A 23 20.68 -44.43 -19.06
C GLU A 23 20.90 -43.46 -20.21
N ASN A 24 19.85 -43.32 -21.00
CA ASN A 24 19.79 -42.35 -22.06
C ASN A 24 19.89 -40.97 -21.37
N LEU A 25 21.11 -40.49 -21.17
CA LEU A 25 21.45 -39.17 -20.62
C LEU A 25 21.00 -38.03 -21.55
N SER A 26 20.40 -38.37 -22.70
CA SER A 26 19.71 -37.45 -23.61
C SER A 26 18.19 -37.37 -23.37
N ALA A 27 17.67 -37.88 -22.25
CA ALA A 27 16.36 -37.42 -21.78
C ALA A 27 16.47 -35.94 -21.41
N ASP A 28 15.73 -35.06 -22.08
CA ASP A 28 15.66 -33.65 -21.72
C ASP A 28 15.33 -33.53 -20.23
N ILE A 29 16.22 -32.88 -19.49
CA ILE A 29 15.98 -32.62 -18.08
C ILE A 29 14.92 -31.52 -18.02
N VAL A 30 13.67 -31.95 -17.85
CA VAL A 30 12.50 -31.07 -17.78
C VAL A 30 12.76 -29.98 -16.74
N GLY A 31 12.74 -28.72 -17.19
CA GLY A 31 12.82 -27.55 -16.31
C GLY A 31 14.23 -27.01 -16.03
N LEU A 32 15.26 -27.36 -16.81
CA LEU A 32 16.54 -26.64 -16.84
C LEU A 32 16.65 -25.56 -17.93
N GLY A 33 15.55 -25.28 -18.64
CA GLY A 33 15.52 -24.34 -19.77
C GLY A 33 15.84 -25.03 -21.11
N GLY A 34 15.61 -24.34 -22.23
CA GLY A 34 15.84 -24.87 -23.58
C GLY A 34 14.66 -25.60 -24.22
N ASP A 35 13.53 -25.72 -23.52
CA ASP A 35 12.30 -26.28 -24.05
C ASP A 35 11.81 -25.47 -25.27
N THR A 36 11.43 -26.17 -26.35
CA THR A 36 10.79 -25.55 -27.51
C THR A 36 9.28 -25.76 -27.44
N TRP A 37 8.51 -24.73 -27.78
CA TRP A 37 7.05 -24.81 -27.85
C TRP A 37 6.53 -24.20 -29.15
N THR A 38 5.34 -24.64 -29.55
CA THR A 38 4.62 -23.99 -30.65
C THR A 38 4.06 -22.66 -30.18
N LYS A 39 4.36 -21.58 -30.91
CA LYS A 39 3.85 -20.24 -30.59
C LYS A 39 2.33 -20.23 -30.54
N GLY A 40 1.79 -19.78 -29.42
CA GLY A 40 0.35 -19.66 -29.16
C GLY A 40 -0.14 -18.21 -29.11
N SER A 41 -1.39 -18.04 -28.66
CA SER A 41 -2.02 -16.72 -28.54
C SER A 41 -1.34 -15.81 -27.52
N VAL A 42 -0.75 -16.38 -26.46
CA VAL A 42 0.02 -15.62 -25.45
C VAL A 42 1.28 -15.03 -26.07
N ASP A 43 2.02 -15.82 -26.85
CA ASP A 43 3.24 -15.35 -27.53
C ASP A 43 2.95 -14.22 -28.52
N GLU A 44 1.87 -14.36 -29.31
CA GLU A 44 1.45 -13.32 -30.25
C GLU A 44 1.03 -12.04 -29.54
N TRP A 45 0.28 -12.16 -28.43
CA TRP A 45 -0.12 -11.02 -27.63
C TRP A 45 1.11 -10.28 -27.05
N ILE A 46 2.08 -11.02 -26.52
CA ILE A 46 3.36 -10.45 -26.03
C ILE A 46 4.11 -9.75 -27.17
N ASN A 47 4.19 -10.39 -28.34
CA ASN A 47 4.91 -9.82 -29.48
C ASN A 47 4.32 -8.46 -29.90
N ILE A 48 2.99 -8.37 -29.99
CA ILE A 48 2.27 -7.15 -30.37
C ILE A 48 2.38 -6.06 -29.31
N ASN A 49 2.31 -6.41 -28.03
CA ASN A 49 2.17 -5.43 -26.94
C ASN A 49 3.49 -5.06 -26.25
N TYR A 50 4.53 -5.87 -26.38
CA TYR A 50 5.80 -5.71 -25.67
C TYR A 50 7.02 -5.77 -26.61
N THR A 51 7.18 -6.87 -27.34
CA THR A 51 8.41 -7.11 -28.11
C THR A 51 8.58 -6.15 -29.27
N THR A 52 7.58 -6.08 -30.15
CA THR A 52 7.61 -5.17 -31.31
C THR A 52 7.60 -3.69 -30.92
N PRO A 53 6.73 -3.21 -30.01
CA PRO A 53 6.66 -1.79 -29.71
C PRO A 53 7.81 -1.29 -28.82
N TYR A 54 8.34 -2.10 -27.89
CA TYR A 54 9.24 -1.63 -26.83
C TYR A 54 10.58 -2.38 -26.74
N ASN A 55 10.80 -3.41 -27.56
CA ASN A 55 11.96 -4.30 -27.51
C ASN A 55 12.09 -5.00 -26.14
N ILE A 56 10.94 -5.43 -25.62
CA ILE A 56 10.84 -6.13 -24.33
C ILE A 56 10.54 -7.61 -24.59
N GLU A 57 11.39 -8.48 -24.06
CA GLU A 57 11.16 -9.91 -24.00
C GLU A 57 10.37 -10.26 -22.72
N VAL A 58 9.35 -11.09 -22.84
CA VAL A 58 8.58 -11.60 -21.68
C VAL A 58 8.71 -13.11 -21.67
N LYS A 59 9.50 -13.62 -20.74
CA LYS A 59 9.68 -15.05 -20.50
C LYS A 59 8.67 -15.53 -19.45
N TYR A 60 7.73 -16.36 -19.88
CA TYR A 60 6.72 -16.98 -19.00
C TYR A 60 6.77 -18.51 -19.02
N LYS A 61 7.40 -19.10 -20.04
CA LYS A 61 7.73 -20.53 -20.05
C LYS A 61 8.83 -20.78 -19.03
N TRP A 62 8.70 -21.91 -18.36
CA TRP A 62 9.54 -22.25 -17.22
C TRP A 62 11.00 -22.42 -17.64
N ASP A 63 11.88 -21.65 -17.02
CA ASP A 63 13.32 -21.72 -17.24
C ASP A 63 14.02 -21.46 -15.91
N ARG A 64 14.46 -22.54 -15.24
CA ARG A 64 15.05 -22.43 -13.91
C ARG A 64 16.34 -21.62 -13.90
N SER A 65 17.05 -21.54 -15.04
CA SER A 65 18.30 -20.79 -15.17
C SER A 65 18.08 -19.28 -15.05
N GLU A 66 16.86 -18.80 -15.26
CA GLU A 66 16.51 -17.39 -15.15
C GLU A 66 16.34 -16.91 -13.70
N LEU A 67 16.44 -17.80 -12.73
CA LEU A 67 16.34 -17.49 -11.32
C LEU A 67 17.72 -17.66 -10.67
N GLY A 68 18.34 -16.54 -10.27
CA GLY A 68 19.70 -16.52 -9.70
C GLY A 68 19.91 -17.40 -8.45
N GLU A 69 18.83 -17.75 -7.74
CA GLU A 69 18.88 -18.60 -6.55
C GLU A 69 18.39 -20.02 -6.86
N PHE A 70 19.29 -20.89 -7.33
CA PHE A 70 18.99 -22.27 -7.75
C PHE A 70 18.38 -23.20 -6.67
N TYR A 71 18.52 -22.83 -5.40
CA TYR A 71 18.07 -23.63 -4.24
C TYR A 71 16.65 -23.32 -3.75
N LYS A 72 15.96 -22.33 -4.34
CA LYS A 72 14.60 -21.95 -3.89
C LYS A 72 13.50 -22.62 -4.71
N ASN A 73 12.44 -23.07 -4.06
CA ASN A 73 11.29 -23.71 -4.71
C ASN A 73 10.37 -22.62 -5.28
N VAL A 74 10.59 -22.25 -6.53
CA VAL A 74 9.71 -21.37 -7.29
C VAL A 74 8.94 -22.21 -8.31
N VAL A 75 7.67 -21.90 -8.57
CA VAL A 75 6.83 -22.60 -9.56
C VAL A 75 6.54 -21.70 -10.77
N PRO A 76 6.24 -22.27 -11.96
CA PRO A 76 5.82 -21.50 -13.12
C PRO A 76 4.54 -20.68 -12.88
N ILE A 77 4.40 -19.58 -13.60
CA ILE A 77 3.13 -18.86 -13.68
C ILE A 77 2.08 -19.70 -14.43
N GLN A 78 0.81 -19.62 -14.02
CA GLN A 78 -0.31 -20.14 -14.80
C GLN A 78 -0.45 -19.34 -16.11
N GLU A 79 -0.53 -20.03 -17.24
CA GLU A 79 -0.45 -19.40 -18.56
C GLU A 79 -1.62 -18.44 -18.85
N ASP A 80 -2.79 -18.69 -18.28
CA ASP A 80 -3.97 -17.82 -18.35
C ASP A 80 -3.81 -16.51 -17.56
N LEU A 81 -2.88 -16.44 -16.60
CA LEU A 81 -2.55 -15.23 -15.84
C LEU A 81 -1.49 -14.35 -16.52
N VAL A 82 -0.75 -14.85 -17.51
CA VAL A 82 0.32 -14.11 -18.19
C VAL A 82 -0.22 -12.83 -18.84
N VAL A 83 -1.25 -12.95 -19.67
CA VAL A 83 -1.83 -11.81 -20.38
C VAL A 83 -2.48 -10.81 -19.40
N PRO A 84 -3.30 -11.23 -18.41
CA PRO A 84 -3.83 -10.32 -17.39
C PRO A 84 -2.75 -9.51 -16.64
N VAL A 85 -1.70 -10.16 -16.14
CA VAL A 85 -0.62 -9.50 -15.39
C VAL A 85 0.10 -8.49 -16.28
N MET A 86 0.52 -8.91 -17.47
CA MET A 86 1.25 -8.04 -18.39
C MET A 86 0.36 -6.91 -18.91
N LYS A 87 -0.92 -7.14 -19.18
CA LYS A 87 -1.84 -6.07 -19.56
C LYS A 87 -1.89 -4.97 -18.50
N ILE A 88 -2.00 -5.33 -17.22
CA ILE A 88 -2.02 -4.36 -16.12
C ILE A 88 -0.71 -3.58 -16.06
N ILE A 89 0.44 -4.26 -16.09
CA ILE A 89 1.76 -3.59 -16.12
C ILE A 89 1.85 -2.61 -17.29
N LYS A 90 1.40 -2.99 -18.49
CA LYS A 90 1.41 -2.10 -19.64
C LYS A 90 0.56 -0.85 -19.38
N ASN A 91 -0.68 -1.03 -18.91
CA ASN A 91 -1.65 0.06 -18.79
C ASN A 91 -1.31 0.99 -17.62
N THR A 92 -0.74 0.48 -16.52
CA THR A 92 -0.48 1.27 -15.31
C THR A 92 0.97 1.77 -15.20
N TRP A 93 1.92 1.16 -15.91
CA TRP A 93 3.31 1.62 -15.97
C TRP A 93 3.70 2.15 -17.35
N ILE A 94 3.65 1.37 -18.43
CA ILE A 94 4.16 1.82 -19.74
C ILE A 94 3.35 2.99 -20.31
N ASP A 95 2.04 2.84 -20.39
CA ASP A 95 1.16 3.78 -21.10
C ASP A 95 1.14 5.20 -20.49
N PRO A 96 1.16 5.39 -19.16
CA PRO A 96 1.30 6.71 -18.54
C PRO A 96 2.58 7.45 -18.96
N TYR A 97 3.72 6.75 -19.03
CA TYR A 97 4.97 7.36 -19.52
C TYR A 97 4.91 7.64 -21.02
N VAL A 98 4.35 6.72 -21.83
CA VAL A 98 4.18 6.93 -23.28
C VAL A 98 3.29 8.14 -23.55
N ALA A 99 2.23 8.35 -22.77
CA ALA A 99 1.33 9.49 -22.92
C ALA A 99 2.04 10.84 -22.66
N ILE A 100 3.11 10.86 -21.87
CA ILE A 100 3.85 12.09 -21.51
C ILE A 100 5.10 12.29 -22.36
N LYS A 101 5.85 11.22 -22.64
CA LYS A 101 7.17 11.28 -23.29
C LYS A 101 7.23 10.61 -24.67
N GLY A 102 6.17 9.93 -25.08
CA GLY A 102 6.13 9.14 -26.30
C GLY A 102 6.81 7.78 -26.15
N ALA A 103 6.54 6.88 -27.10
CA ALA A 103 7.00 5.49 -27.07
C ALA A 103 8.53 5.35 -27.05
N ASN A 104 9.25 6.27 -27.69
CA ASN A 104 10.73 6.22 -27.76
C ASN A 104 11.37 6.28 -26.38
N PHE A 105 10.78 7.00 -25.42
CA PHE A 105 11.28 7.04 -24.05
C PHE A 105 11.26 5.65 -23.40
N MET A 106 10.15 4.94 -23.52
CA MET A 106 10.02 3.59 -22.99
C MET A 106 10.89 2.60 -23.77
N LYS A 107 11.01 2.70 -25.10
CA LYS A 107 11.95 1.86 -25.89
C LYS A 107 13.38 1.97 -25.40
N THR A 108 13.83 3.19 -25.07
CA THR A 108 15.20 3.43 -24.61
C THR A 108 15.42 2.93 -23.19
N TYR A 109 14.60 3.39 -22.22
CA TYR A 109 14.93 3.25 -20.80
C TYR A 109 14.20 2.13 -20.07
N SER A 110 13.23 1.44 -20.68
CA SER A 110 12.58 0.29 -20.03
C SER A 110 13.50 -0.91 -19.85
N HIS A 111 13.17 -1.74 -18.86
CA HIS A 111 13.65 -3.12 -18.74
C HIS A 111 13.50 -3.86 -20.07
N LYS A 112 14.49 -4.66 -20.45
CA LYS A 112 14.51 -5.41 -21.71
C LYS A 112 13.95 -6.82 -21.58
N GLN A 113 13.88 -7.36 -20.37
CA GLN A 113 13.38 -8.70 -20.13
C GLN A 113 12.53 -8.77 -18.87
N PHE A 114 11.41 -9.46 -18.95
CA PHE A 114 10.60 -9.91 -17.82
C PHE A 114 10.75 -11.42 -17.68
N TYR A 115 10.91 -11.92 -16.46
CA TYR A 115 10.73 -13.33 -16.14
C TYR A 115 9.57 -13.48 -15.15
N LEU A 116 8.56 -14.27 -15.52
CA LEU A 116 7.33 -14.41 -14.76
C LEU A 116 7.31 -15.73 -13.99
N ALA A 117 7.06 -15.66 -12.68
CA ALA A 117 7.03 -16.81 -11.80
C ALA A 117 5.78 -16.81 -10.90
N GLY A 118 5.24 -18.00 -10.65
CA GLY A 118 3.94 -18.18 -10.03
C GLY A 118 3.95 -18.13 -8.50
N SER A 119 5.07 -18.44 -7.84
CA SER A 119 5.17 -18.44 -6.37
C SER A 119 6.17 -17.40 -5.86
N PRO A 120 6.05 -16.96 -4.59
CA PRO A 120 7.05 -16.09 -3.96
C PRO A 120 8.41 -16.79 -3.82
N SER A 121 9.47 -15.99 -3.68
CA SER A 121 10.79 -16.46 -3.25
C SER A 121 11.07 -15.98 -1.81
N TYR A 122 11.35 -16.92 -0.90
CA TYR A 122 11.63 -16.59 0.50
C TYR A 122 13.13 -16.48 0.75
N ASN A 123 13.57 -15.38 1.36
CA ASN A 123 14.97 -15.18 1.76
C ASN A 123 15.25 -15.87 3.10
N SER A 124 16.53 -16.18 3.35
CA SER A 124 16.97 -16.82 4.60
C SER A 124 16.71 -15.97 5.86
N ASN A 125 16.53 -14.65 5.69
CA ASN A 125 16.16 -13.72 6.75
C ASN A 125 14.62 -13.54 6.91
N GLY A 126 13.81 -14.37 6.25
CA GLY A 126 12.35 -14.32 6.35
C GLY A 126 11.67 -13.18 5.58
N THR A 127 12.41 -12.41 4.76
CA THR A 127 11.79 -11.46 3.82
C THR A 127 11.36 -12.19 2.54
N ILE A 128 10.35 -11.64 1.86
CA ILE A 128 9.86 -12.17 0.59
C ILE A 128 10.43 -11.31 -0.52
N THR A 129 11.04 -11.94 -1.51
CA THR A 129 11.41 -11.30 -2.78
C THR A 129 10.21 -11.42 -3.71
N LEU A 130 9.59 -10.29 -4.03
CA LEU A 130 8.44 -10.20 -4.94
C LEU A 130 8.85 -9.75 -6.36
N GLY A 131 10.07 -9.22 -6.48
CA GLY A 131 10.77 -9.08 -7.73
C GLY A 131 12.23 -8.69 -7.51
N THR A 132 13.07 -8.92 -8.51
CA THR A 132 14.49 -8.53 -8.54
C THR A 132 14.84 -7.99 -9.90
N ALA A 133 15.58 -6.87 -9.96
CA ALA A 133 16.21 -6.46 -11.19
C ALA A 133 17.70 -6.83 -11.25
N GLU A 134 18.12 -7.47 -12.34
CA GLU A 134 19.54 -7.68 -12.63
C GLU A 134 20.03 -6.53 -13.51
N ALA A 135 20.79 -5.61 -12.91
CA ALA A 135 21.44 -4.46 -13.56
C ALA A 135 20.47 -3.60 -14.42
N GLY A 136 19.22 -3.44 -13.99
CA GLY A 136 18.18 -2.68 -14.69
C GLY A 136 17.73 -3.25 -16.04
N ARG A 137 18.28 -4.39 -16.48
CA ARG A 137 17.94 -4.98 -17.79
C ARG A 137 16.83 -6.00 -17.68
N LYS A 138 16.85 -6.84 -16.65
CA LYS A 138 15.90 -7.92 -16.44
C LYS A 138 15.15 -7.69 -15.15
N ILE A 139 13.84 -7.90 -15.15
CA ILE A 139 13.01 -7.92 -13.95
C ILE A 139 12.37 -9.30 -13.79
N VAL A 140 12.50 -9.87 -12.60
CA VAL A 140 11.80 -11.09 -12.20
C VAL A 140 10.57 -10.67 -11.41
N LEU A 141 9.39 -11.19 -11.76
CA LEU A 141 8.15 -10.97 -11.03
C LEU A 141 7.68 -12.30 -10.43
N LEU A 142 7.46 -12.32 -9.12
CA LEU A 142 7.14 -13.52 -8.33
C LEU A 142 5.72 -13.44 -7.77
N ASP A 143 5.21 -14.56 -7.27
CA ASP A 143 3.87 -14.69 -6.64
C ASP A 143 2.70 -14.33 -7.59
N LEU A 144 2.86 -14.60 -8.88
CA LEU A 144 1.85 -14.23 -9.88
C LEU A 144 0.64 -15.17 -9.91
N ASN A 145 0.71 -16.38 -9.35
CA ASN A 145 -0.45 -17.29 -9.30
C ASN A 145 -1.49 -16.87 -8.25
N THR A 146 -1.16 -15.92 -7.38
CA THR A 146 -2.11 -15.31 -6.44
C THR A 146 -2.63 -13.97 -6.95
N PHE A 147 -2.30 -13.61 -8.20
CA PHE A 147 -2.67 -12.34 -8.79
C PHE A 147 -4.19 -12.23 -8.97
N ASP A 148 -4.73 -11.13 -8.46
CA ASP A 148 -6.11 -10.73 -8.65
C ASP A 148 -6.13 -9.25 -9.04
N ALA A 149 -6.60 -8.98 -10.26
CA ALA A 149 -6.70 -7.62 -10.79
C ALA A 149 -7.61 -6.72 -9.94
N THR A 150 -8.59 -7.30 -9.23
CA THR A 150 -9.48 -6.55 -8.33
C THR A 150 -8.82 -6.22 -6.99
N ASN A 151 -7.72 -6.93 -6.67
CA ASN A 151 -6.88 -6.66 -5.52
C ASN A 151 -5.87 -5.55 -5.83
N LYS A 152 -6.34 -4.30 -5.75
CA LYS A 152 -5.51 -3.10 -5.95
C LYS A 152 -4.23 -3.08 -5.10
N ALA A 153 -4.20 -3.70 -3.92
CA ALA A 153 -2.99 -3.78 -3.11
C ALA A 153 -1.93 -4.69 -3.75
N ALA A 154 -2.34 -5.79 -4.39
CA ALA A 154 -1.43 -6.63 -5.19
C ALA A 154 -0.94 -5.88 -6.44
N VAL A 155 -1.82 -5.19 -7.16
CA VAL A 155 -1.46 -4.35 -8.31
C VAL A 155 -0.46 -3.25 -7.92
N ARG A 156 -0.73 -2.55 -6.81
CA ARG A 156 0.15 -1.53 -6.24
C ARG A 156 1.54 -2.08 -5.92
N ARG A 157 1.65 -3.24 -5.26
CA ARG A 157 2.94 -3.88 -5.00
C ARG A 157 3.76 -4.13 -6.26
N ILE A 158 3.14 -4.66 -7.33
CA ILE A 158 3.82 -4.86 -8.61
C ILE A 158 4.30 -3.51 -9.16
N LEU A 159 3.44 -2.49 -9.14
CA LEU A 159 3.78 -1.16 -9.63
C LEU A 159 4.88 -0.48 -8.83
N HIS A 160 4.88 -0.64 -7.51
CA HIS A 160 5.94 -0.17 -6.64
C HIS A 160 7.28 -0.70 -7.11
N THR A 161 7.40 -2.02 -7.31
CA THR A 161 8.61 -2.64 -7.86
C THR A 161 8.93 -2.13 -9.27
N MET A 162 7.96 -2.06 -10.17
CA MET A 162 8.20 -1.56 -11.54
C MET A 162 8.74 -0.13 -11.56
N HIS A 163 8.15 0.78 -10.79
CA HIS A 163 8.58 2.17 -10.69
C HIS A 163 9.89 2.32 -9.93
N HIS A 164 10.14 1.49 -8.92
CA HIS A 164 11.40 1.46 -8.17
C HIS A 164 12.57 1.14 -9.10
N GLU A 165 12.50 0.03 -9.81
CA GLU A 165 13.58 -0.41 -10.70
C GLU A 165 13.75 0.52 -11.90
N PHE A 166 12.64 1.04 -12.42
CA PHE A 166 12.72 2.05 -13.48
C PHE A 166 13.36 3.35 -12.96
N GLY A 167 13.05 3.75 -11.72
CA GLY A 167 13.70 4.87 -11.04
C GLY A 167 15.22 4.71 -10.95
N HIS A 168 15.71 3.48 -10.71
CA HIS A 168 17.14 3.20 -10.74
C HIS A 168 17.73 3.41 -12.13
N ILE A 169 17.07 2.94 -13.19
CA ILE A 169 17.54 3.16 -14.57
C ILE A 169 17.61 4.65 -14.90
N LEU A 170 16.59 5.43 -14.51
CA LEU A 170 16.61 6.87 -14.70
C LEU A 170 17.80 7.50 -13.93
N ASN A 171 17.97 7.17 -12.65
CA ASN A 171 19.03 7.71 -11.82
C ASN A 171 20.45 7.33 -12.31
N GLN A 172 20.62 6.14 -12.89
CA GLN A 172 21.88 5.69 -13.48
C GLN A 172 22.25 6.48 -14.76
N ASN A 173 21.25 6.90 -15.54
CA ASN A 173 21.47 7.68 -16.76
C ASN A 173 21.67 9.16 -16.48
N ILE A 174 20.87 9.72 -15.56
CA ILE A 174 21.02 11.09 -15.08
C ILE A 174 20.85 11.06 -13.58
N ALA A 175 21.94 11.30 -12.85
CA ALA A 175 21.93 11.21 -11.39
C ALA A 175 21.13 12.34 -10.74
N VAL A 176 20.35 12.00 -9.71
CA VAL A 176 19.74 12.97 -8.80
C VAL A 176 20.83 13.76 -8.07
N THR A 177 20.51 15.00 -7.69
CA THR A 177 21.45 15.84 -6.92
C THR A 177 21.92 15.15 -5.63
N PRO A 178 23.22 15.26 -5.28
CA PRO A 178 23.74 14.83 -3.99
C PRO A 178 23.07 15.51 -2.78
N ASP A 179 22.25 16.54 -2.96
CA ASP A 179 21.47 17.11 -1.86
C ASP A 179 20.41 16.14 -1.32
N TYR A 180 19.90 15.22 -2.14
CA TYR A 180 18.88 14.26 -1.70
C TYR A 180 19.39 13.41 -0.52
N GLN A 181 20.56 12.78 -0.69
CA GLN A 181 21.15 11.92 0.35
C GLN A 181 21.51 12.68 1.63
N ARG A 182 21.77 14.00 1.55
CA ARG A 182 22.14 14.84 2.70
C ARG A 182 20.97 15.07 3.65
N ILE A 183 19.73 14.92 3.19
CA ILE A 183 18.53 15.11 4.02
C ILE A 183 18.45 14.07 5.15
N THR A 184 18.92 12.85 4.89
CA THR A 184 18.84 11.70 5.80
C THR A 184 20.18 10.96 5.96
N ALA A 185 21.31 11.66 5.80
CA ALA A 185 22.65 11.06 5.72
C ALA A 185 23.01 10.07 6.85
N GLY A 186 22.58 10.35 8.09
CA GLY A 186 22.85 9.51 9.25
C GLY A 186 21.85 8.36 9.48
N GLY A 187 20.83 8.23 8.62
CA GLY A 187 19.73 7.29 8.82
C GLY A 187 19.83 5.96 8.07
N TYR A 188 20.81 5.84 7.15
CA TYR A 188 21.02 4.65 6.35
C TYR A 188 21.60 3.49 7.17
N THR A 189 21.16 2.26 6.89
CA THR A 189 21.58 1.07 7.61
C THR A 189 21.45 -0.20 6.77
N ALA A 190 22.44 -1.09 6.89
CA ALA A 190 22.40 -2.43 6.29
C ALA A 190 21.35 -3.34 6.97
N THR A 191 20.83 -2.95 8.14
CA THR A 191 19.81 -3.68 8.90
C THR A 191 18.43 -3.05 8.75
N TRP A 192 18.16 -2.39 7.62
CA TRP A 192 16.86 -1.74 7.32
C TRP A 192 15.66 -2.67 7.44
N PHE A 193 15.85 -4.00 7.36
CA PHE A 193 14.80 -5.00 7.51
C PHE A 193 14.55 -5.39 8.97
N ASN A 194 15.44 -5.03 9.90
CA ASN A 194 15.26 -5.18 11.35
C ASN A 194 14.32 -4.09 11.90
N ILE A 195 13.23 -3.85 11.18
CA ILE A 195 12.14 -2.98 11.62
C ILE A 195 11.30 -3.70 12.66
N PHE A 196 10.73 -2.90 13.57
CA PHE A 196 9.82 -3.36 14.60
C PHE A 196 8.54 -3.96 13.97
N ARG A 197 8.53 -5.24 13.61
CA ARG A 197 7.34 -5.95 13.08
C ARG A 197 6.43 -6.47 14.20
N GLY A 198 6.15 -5.65 15.21
CA GLY A 198 5.19 -5.94 16.28
C GLY A 198 5.38 -7.27 17.03
N ALA A 199 6.59 -7.83 17.06
CA ALA A 199 6.81 -9.18 17.59
C ALA A 199 7.13 -9.21 19.10
N TYR A 200 7.13 -8.07 19.80
CA TYR A 200 7.66 -7.98 21.17
C TYR A 200 6.77 -7.23 22.17
N SER A 201 5.60 -6.69 21.79
CA SER A 201 4.66 -6.07 22.74
C SER A 201 3.28 -6.72 22.70
N SER A 202 2.57 -6.68 23.83
CA SER A 202 1.17 -7.12 23.93
C SER A 202 0.16 -6.08 23.42
N ASN A 203 0.64 -5.02 22.74
CA ASN A 203 -0.16 -3.88 22.33
C ASN A 203 0.10 -3.53 20.85
N SER A 204 -0.81 -3.98 19.98
CA SER A 204 -0.74 -3.76 18.54
C SER A 204 -0.67 -2.28 18.12
N THR A 205 -1.19 -1.36 18.95
CA THR A 205 -1.13 0.08 18.68
C THR A 205 0.28 0.61 18.88
N LEU A 206 0.95 0.22 19.97
CA LEU A 206 2.35 0.56 20.20
C LEU A 206 3.24 0.00 19.10
N ASP A 207 2.98 -1.23 18.68
CA ASP A 207 3.73 -1.87 17.62
C ASP A 207 3.65 -1.11 16.31
N LYS A 208 2.44 -0.68 15.93
CA LYS A 208 2.22 0.15 14.74
C LYS A 208 2.95 1.49 14.85
N ILE A 209 2.85 2.17 15.99
CA ILE A 209 3.52 3.47 16.21
C ILE A 209 5.04 3.31 16.10
N ALA A 210 5.61 2.30 16.75
CA ALA A 210 7.05 2.03 16.72
C ALA A 210 7.53 1.68 15.31
N TYR A 211 6.77 0.86 14.59
CA TYR A 211 7.02 0.57 13.18
C TYR A 211 7.05 1.84 12.33
N GLU A 212 5.98 2.64 12.37
CA GLU A 212 5.85 3.87 11.58
C GLU A 212 6.92 4.91 11.93
N ASN A 213 7.27 5.06 13.21
CA ASN A 213 8.32 6.00 13.65
C ASN A 213 9.73 5.60 13.19
N ASP A 214 10.03 4.30 13.08
CA ASP A 214 11.38 3.82 12.75
C ASP A 214 11.88 4.29 11.38
N PHE A 215 10.98 4.63 10.46
CA PHE A 215 11.34 5.16 9.15
C PHE A 215 10.69 6.51 8.86
N TRP A 216 9.37 6.66 8.98
CA TRP A 216 8.73 7.95 8.70
C TRP A 216 9.19 9.02 9.69
N GLY A 217 9.35 8.66 10.97
CA GLY A 217 9.85 9.57 12.01
C GLY A 217 11.29 10.06 11.79
N MET A 218 12.05 9.39 10.91
CA MET A 218 13.41 9.77 10.50
C MET A 218 13.46 10.45 9.12
N GLY A 219 12.33 10.54 8.40
CA GLY A 219 12.25 11.15 7.08
C GLY A 219 12.47 10.18 5.91
N PHE A 220 12.20 8.89 6.08
CA PHE A 220 12.22 7.86 5.02
C PHE A 220 10.79 7.44 4.67
N ILE A 221 10.47 7.26 3.39
CA ILE A 221 9.08 6.98 2.97
C ILE A 221 8.67 5.51 3.17
N THR A 222 9.64 4.60 3.11
CA THR A 222 9.48 3.18 3.39
C THR A 222 10.64 2.69 4.26
N PRO A 223 10.52 1.51 4.90
CA PRO A 223 11.67 0.87 5.54
C PRO A 223 12.85 0.66 4.59
N TYR A 224 12.58 0.24 3.35
CA TYR A 224 13.63 -0.05 2.37
C TYR A 224 14.39 1.19 1.94
N SER A 225 13.78 2.39 2.02
CA SER A 225 14.48 3.66 1.79
C SER A 225 15.69 3.87 2.71
N ARG A 226 15.80 3.11 3.81
CA ARG A 226 16.96 3.17 4.72
C ARG A 226 18.15 2.33 4.27
N SER A 227 18.01 1.48 3.25
CA SER A 227 19.08 0.58 2.82
C SER A 227 20.30 1.38 2.33
N ASN A 228 20.08 2.35 1.44
CA ASN A 228 21.09 3.21 0.86
C ASN A 228 20.44 4.45 0.19
N LYS A 229 21.29 5.39 -0.24
CA LYS A 229 20.88 6.65 -0.85
C LYS A 229 20.09 6.53 -2.17
N ASP A 230 20.37 5.51 -2.96
CA ASP A 230 19.77 5.34 -4.28
C ASP A 230 18.38 4.73 -4.13
N ASP A 231 18.24 3.75 -3.24
CA ASP A 231 16.95 3.15 -2.85
C ASP A 231 16.04 4.18 -2.21
N ASP A 232 16.55 5.05 -1.34
CA ASP A 232 15.76 6.15 -0.74
C ASP A 232 15.12 7.08 -1.78
N PHE A 233 15.88 7.39 -2.83
CA PHE A 233 15.39 8.22 -3.93
C PHE A 233 14.30 7.50 -4.72
N VAL A 234 14.54 6.24 -5.12
CA VAL A 234 13.58 5.51 -5.97
C VAL A 234 12.35 5.02 -5.20
N GLU A 235 12.47 4.77 -3.89
CA GLU A 235 11.34 4.47 -3.01
C GLU A 235 10.41 5.68 -2.87
N MET A 236 10.96 6.90 -2.81
CA MET A 236 10.16 8.12 -2.85
C MET A 236 9.43 8.28 -4.18
N LEU A 237 10.12 8.07 -5.30
CA LEU A 237 9.51 8.15 -6.63
C LEU A 237 8.38 7.11 -6.81
N SER A 238 8.66 5.84 -6.49
CA SER A 238 7.69 4.76 -6.61
C SER A 238 6.48 4.95 -5.70
N SER A 239 6.70 5.29 -4.41
CA SER A 239 5.62 5.55 -3.45
C SER A 239 4.71 6.69 -3.88
N LEU A 240 5.27 7.74 -4.49
CA LEU A 240 4.48 8.83 -5.06
C LEU A 240 3.61 8.31 -6.22
N LEU A 241 4.17 7.54 -7.16
CA LEU A 241 3.45 7.07 -8.34
C LEU A 241 2.37 6.03 -8.01
N GLU A 242 2.65 5.06 -7.16
CA GLU A 242 1.74 3.95 -6.84
C GLU A 242 0.71 4.30 -5.74
N GLY A 243 1.11 5.11 -4.77
CA GLY A 243 0.26 5.56 -3.67
C GLY A 243 -0.57 6.81 -3.99
N GLY A 244 -0.06 7.70 -4.85
CA GLY A 244 -0.70 8.97 -5.18
C GLY A 244 -0.49 10.08 -4.15
N GLN A 245 -0.93 11.29 -4.50
CA GLN A 245 -0.71 12.50 -3.68
C GLN A 245 -1.39 12.41 -2.31
N ALA A 246 -2.64 11.94 -2.26
CA ALA A 246 -3.38 11.82 -1.01
C ALA A 246 -2.73 10.85 -0.01
N ASN A 247 -2.06 9.79 -0.49
CA ASN A 247 -1.34 8.87 0.37
C ASN A 247 -0.12 9.54 1.02
N PHE A 248 0.70 10.24 0.21
CA PHE A 248 1.84 10.97 0.72
C PHE A 248 1.43 12.07 1.71
N ASP A 249 0.40 12.85 1.38
CA ASP A 249 -0.11 13.91 2.25
C ASP A 249 -0.68 13.34 3.55
N ASN A 250 -1.37 12.20 3.48
CA ASN A 250 -1.84 11.51 4.67
C ASN A 250 -0.67 11.08 5.57
N ILE A 251 0.41 10.53 5.02
CA ILE A 251 1.62 10.19 5.80
C ILE A 251 2.18 11.45 6.46
N VAL A 252 2.48 12.49 5.68
CA VAL A 252 3.11 13.72 6.20
C VAL A 252 2.24 14.37 7.26
N ASN A 253 0.93 14.48 7.03
CA ASN A 253 -0.01 15.10 7.96
C ASN A 253 -0.13 14.35 9.28
N ASN A 254 0.19 13.05 9.30
CA ASN A 254 0.09 12.18 10.46
C ASN A 254 1.41 11.93 11.20
N LEU A 255 2.47 12.69 10.87
CA LEU A 255 3.73 12.63 11.61
C LEU A 255 3.69 13.48 12.88
N PHE A 256 3.43 12.80 13.98
CA PHE A 256 3.40 13.36 15.31
C PHE A 256 4.51 12.79 16.20
N ILE A 257 4.75 13.48 17.31
CA ILE A 257 5.60 12.97 18.39
C ILE A 257 4.73 12.10 19.29
N TYR A 258 5.21 10.90 19.61
CA TYR A 258 4.52 9.95 20.46
C TYR A 258 5.24 9.82 21.81
N ASP A 259 4.46 9.58 22.85
CA ASP A 259 4.91 9.21 24.18
C ASP A 259 4.11 7.97 24.61
N GLY A 260 4.78 6.82 24.55
CA GLY A 260 4.13 5.52 24.55
C GLY A 260 3.11 5.38 23.40
N ALA A 261 1.88 4.99 23.73
CA ALA A 261 0.82 4.72 22.75
C ALA A 261 0.07 5.98 22.31
N TYR A 262 0.42 7.13 22.89
CA TYR A 262 -0.34 8.36 22.76
C TYR A 262 0.46 9.41 22.01
N VAL A 263 -0.23 10.22 21.21
CA VAL A 263 0.36 11.41 20.60
C VAL A 263 0.59 12.46 21.69
N LYS A 264 1.80 12.99 21.76
CA LYS A 264 2.18 14.05 22.69
C LYS A 264 1.43 15.34 22.35
N ARG A 265 1.03 16.09 23.39
CA ARG A 265 0.21 17.31 23.26
C ARG A 265 0.82 18.48 24.00
N ASN A 266 0.51 19.70 23.56
CA ASN A 266 1.02 20.94 24.16
C ASN A 266 0.24 21.43 25.41
N GLY A 267 -0.47 20.55 26.11
CA GLY A 267 -1.32 20.91 27.26
C GLY A 267 -2.61 21.67 26.92
N LYS A 268 -2.96 21.79 25.63
CA LYS A 268 -4.22 22.39 25.14
C LYS A 268 -5.00 21.45 24.22
N GLY A 269 -4.72 20.15 24.32
CA GLY A 269 -5.29 19.14 23.43
C GLY A 269 -4.74 19.14 21.99
N VAL A 270 -3.73 19.96 21.68
CA VAL A 270 -3.16 20.05 20.32
C VAL A 270 -1.99 19.09 20.16
N TYR A 271 -2.00 18.28 19.11
CA TYR A 271 -0.97 17.29 18.80
C TYR A 271 0.36 17.94 18.42
N GLU A 272 1.45 17.46 19.01
CA GLU A 272 2.80 17.91 18.68
C GLU A 272 3.27 17.22 17.39
N GLN A 273 3.53 17.99 16.34
CA GLN A 273 4.00 17.47 15.05
C GLN A 273 5.49 17.16 15.10
N ASN A 274 5.91 16.07 14.45
CA ASN A 274 7.33 15.81 14.17
C ASN A 274 7.76 16.68 12.97
N THR A 275 8.09 17.94 13.24
CA THR A 275 8.39 18.95 12.22
C THR A 275 9.65 18.62 11.41
N ASP A 276 10.64 17.97 12.02
CA ASP A 276 11.86 17.51 11.35
C ASP A 276 11.56 16.45 10.28
N ALA A 277 10.87 15.37 10.66
CA ALA A 277 10.48 14.30 9.74
C ALA A 277 9.64 14.81 8.57
N ARG A 278 8.65 15.67 8.87
CA ARG A 278 7.80 16.32 7.85
C ARG A 278 8.63 17.14 6.87
N THR A 279 9.55 17.96 7.39
CA THR A 279 10.43 18.80 6.58
C THR A 279 11.32 17.95 5.67
N LYS A 280 11.86 16.84 6.18
CA LYS A 280 12.69 15.92 5.40
C LYS A 280 11.91 15.27 4.25
N LEU A 281 10.73 14.71 4.51
CA LEU A 281 9.90 14.10 3.46
C LEU A 281 9.45 15.11 2.41
N LEU A 282 9.04 16.32 2.82
CA LEU A 282 8.64 17.38 1.89
C LEU A 282 9.81 17.84 1.01
N LYS A 283 11.01 17.99 1.58
CA LYS A 283 12.22 18.32 0.81
C LYS A 283 12.59 17.21 -0.18
N LYS A 284 12.52 15.94 0.24
CA LYS A 284 12.75 14.79 -0.65
C LYS A 284 11.76 14.77 -1.81
N ARG A 285 10.45 14.89 -1.53
CA ARG A 285 9.42 15.00 -2.57
C ARG A 285 9.71 16.15 -3.53
N ALA A 286 10.07 17.33 -3.03
CA ALA A 286 10.40 18.47 -3.88
C ALA A 286 11.59 18.19 -4.82
N ILE A 287 12.64 17.54 -4.33
CA ILE A 287 13.79 17.14 -5.17
C ILE A 287 13.36 16.09 -6.21
N VAL A 288 12.54 15.11 -5.86
CA VAL A 288 12.06 14.10 -6.84
C VAL A 288 11.21 14.75 -7.93
N ILE A 289 10.31 15.67 -7.58
CA ILE A 289 9.51 16.44 -8.56
C ILE A 289 10.43 17.25 -9.48
N ALA A 290 11.39 17.99 -8.90
CA ALA A 290 12.34 18.79 -9.68
C ALA A 290 13.20 17.90 -10.59
N TYR A 291 13.71 16.78 -10.08
CA TYR A 291 14.50 15.82 -10.85
C TYR A 291 13.73 15.31 -12.08
N MET A 292 12.49 14.83 -11.90
CA MET A 292 11.68 14.31 -13.00
C MET A 292 11.41 15.39 -14.05
N LYS A 293 11.18 16.63 -13.62
CA LYS A 293 10.93 17.76 -14.51
C LYS A 293 12.20 18.20 -15.25
N ASP A 294 13.28 18.46 -14.52
CA ASP A 294 14.47 19.13 -15.05
C ASP A 294 15.37 18.16 -15.82
N SER A 295 15.46 16.90 -15.38
CA SER A 295 16.30 15.89 -16.04
C SER A 295 15.55 15.18 -17.18
N TRP A 296 14.24 14.98 -17.02
CA TRP A 296 13.46 14.13 -17.93
C TRP A 296 12.32 14.86 -18.65
N GLY A 297 12.02 16.11 -18.31
CA GLY A 297 10.89 16.85 -18.86
C GLY A 297 9.55 16.20 -18.51
N ILE A 298 9.46 15.49 -17.38
CA ILE A 298 8.26 14.81 -16.89
C ILE A 298 7.69 15.62 -15.74
N ASP A 299 6.48 16.15 -15.91
CA ASP A 299 5.70 16.62 -14.77
C ASP A 299 5.24 15.42 -13.94
N LEU A 300 5.86 15.21 -12.78
CA LEU A 300 5.57 14.08 -11.91
C LEU A 300 4.12 14.09 -11.41
N THR A 301 3.50 15.26 -11.21
CA THR A 301 2.10 15.35 -10.78
C THR A 301 1.18 14.81 -11.87
N THR A 302 1.46 15.18 -13.13
CA THR A 302 0.70 14.67 -14.28
C THR A 302 0.89 13.16 -14.47
N LEU A 303 2.13 12.67 -14.33
CA LEU A 303 2.42 11.24 -14.41
C LEU A 303 1.69 10.46 -13.30
N GLN A 304 1.77 10.94 -12.06
CA GLN A 304 1.09 10.34 -10.92
C GLN A 304 -0.43 10.26 -11.14
N LEU A 305 -1.07 11.34 -11.63
CA LEU A 305 -2.50 11.34 -11.94
C LEU A 305 -2.85 10.26 -12.96
N LYS A 306 -2.12 10.19 -14.08
CA LYS A 306 -2.34 9.17 -15.13
C LYS A 306 -2.14 7.76 -14.61
N THR A 307 -1.12 7.55 -13.78
CA THR A 307 -0.88 6.26 -13.13
C THR A 307 -2.04 5.88 -12.22
N GLN A 308 -2.53 6.80 -11.37
CA GLN A 308 -3.67 6.52 -10.49
C GLN A 308 -4.97 6.26 -11.27
N GLU A 309 -5.24 7.03 -12.33
CA GLU A 309 -6.39 6.81 -13.23
C GLU A 309 -6.33 5.43 -13.89
N ALA A 310 -5.16 5.03 -14.38
CA ALA A 310 -4.97 3.70 -14.97
C ALA A 310 -5.16 2.58 -13.94
N ILE A 311 -4.65 2.74 -12.71
CA ILE A 311 -4.86 1.75 -11.65
C ILE A 311 -6.36 1.65 -11.30
N ASP A 312 -7.06 2.78 -11.20
CA ASP A 312 -8.50 2.80 -10.95
C ASP A 312 -9.31 2.15 -12.08
N ALA A 313 -8.86 2.29 -13.33
CA ALA A 313 -9.52 1.69 -14.49
C ALA A 313 -9.33 0.16 -14.55
N GLU A 314 -8.13 -0.33 -14.24
CA GLU A 314 -7.82 -1.78 -14.25
C GLU A 314 -8.30 -2.50 -12.98
N SER A 315 -8.42 -1.78 -11.87
CA SER A 315 -8.95 -2.29 -10.60
C SER A 315 -10.12 -1.43 -10.10
N PRO A 316 -11.29 -1.48 -10.75
CA PRO A 316 -12.46 -0.69 -10.37
C PRO A 316 -12.80 -0.82 -8.88
N ILE A 317 -13.06 0.31 -8.23
CA ILE A 317 -13.36 0.35 -6.80
C ILE A 317 -14.88 0.39 -6.64
N PRO A 318 -15.50 -0.56 -5.91
CA PRO A 318 -16.93 -0.50 -5.62
C PRO A 318 -17.31 0.80 -4.92
N ASN A 319 -18.57 1.22 -5.06
CA ASN A 319 -19.07 2.40 -4.36
C ASN A 319 -18.90 2.23 -2.85
N PHE A 320 -18.37 3.26 -2.18
CA PHE A 320 -18.00 3.19 -0.76
C PHE A 320 -19.16 2.74 0.15
N ASN A 321 -20.40 3.19 -0.11
CA ASN A 321 -21.58 2.75 0.63
C ASN A 321 -21.82 1.23 0.60
N THR A 322 -21.34 0.51 -0.42
CA THR A 322 -21.44 -0.96 -0.51
C THR A 322 -20.37 -1.67 0.34
N LEU A 323 -19.30 -0.96 0.68
CA LEU A 323 -18.14 -1.44 1.43
C LEU A 323 -18.19 -1.05 2.92
N LEU A 324 -19.13 -0.19 3.30
CA LEU A 324 -19.28 0.31 4.67
C LEU A 324 -20.38 -0.46 5.42
N GLY A 325 -20.07 -1.01 6.59
CA GLY A 325 -21.03 -1.69 7.46
C GLY A 325 -20.40 -2.80 8.31
N PRO A 326 -21.20 -3.50 9.13
CA PRO A 326 -20.69 -4.59 9.96
C PRO A 326 -20.20 -5.76 9.10
N GLY A 327 -18.99 -6.24 9.36
CA GLY A 327 -18.38 -7.36 8.63
C GLY A 327 -18.04 -7.06 7.17
N LYS A 328 -18.05 -5.78 6.77
CA LYS A 328 -17.61 -5.31 5.46
C LYS A 328 -16.15 -4.84 5.53
N ASP A 329 -15.58 -4.50 4.37
CA ASP A 329 -14.22 -3.96 4.23
C ASP A 329 -13.95 -2.79 5.18
N TYR A 330 -14.96 -1.95 5.41
CA TYR A 330 -14.88 -0.81 6.32
C TYR A 330 -16.05 -0.82 7.31
N GLY A 331 -15.74 -0.65 8.61
CA GLY A 331 -16.75 -0.58 9.67
C GLY A 331 -16.87 0.81 10.31
N THR A 332 -15.88 1.68 10.11
CA THR A 332 -15.76 2.95 10.83
C THR A 332 -15.19 4.04 9.92
N ILE A 333 -15.67 5.26 10.09
CA ILE A 333 -15.02 6.46 9.55
C ILE A 333 -14.48 7.26 10.74
N SER A 334 -13.15 7.33 10.87
CA SER A 334 -12.49 8.03 11.97
C SER A 334 -12.11 9.45 11.56
N VAL A 335 -12.66 10.44 12.26
CA VAL A 335 -12.50 11.86 11.95
C VAL A 335 -11.77 12.56 13.08
N ASN A 336 -10.59 13.08 12.78
CA ASN A 336 -9.83 13.93 13.68
C ASN A 336 -9.41 15.20 12.91
N PRO A 337 -9.99 16.38 13.21
CA PRO A 337 -9.65 17.63 12.53
C PRO A 337 -8.19 18.07 12.65
N GLN A 338 -7.43 17.54 13.62
CA GLN A 338 -5.99 17.82 13.74
C GLN A 338 -5.14 16.93 12.81
N ARG A 339 -5.72 15.83 12.31
CA ARG A 339 -5.05 14.85 11.42
C ARG A 339 -5.50 14.98 9.96
N LEU A 340 -6.57 15.74 9.70
CA LEU A 340 -7.22 15.83 8.40
C LEU A 340 -7.26 17.28 7.90
N SER A 341 -6.93 17.48 6.63
CA SER A 341 -7.04 18.76 5.93
C SER A 341 -8.16 18.69 4.89
N GLY A 342 -9.01 19.71 4.80
CA GLY A 342 -10.06 19.81 3.77
C GLY A 342 -11.48 19.48 4.24
N LEU A 343 -11.70 19.24 5.55
CA LEU A 343 -13.04 19.14 6.13
C LEU A 343 -13.87 20.40 5.87
N SER A 344 -15.19 20.26 5.69
CA SER A 344 -16.04 21.42 5.41
C SER A 344 -16.06 22.42 6.56
N SER A 345 -16.18 23.71 6.23
CA SER A 345 -16.32 24.77 7.23
C SER A 345 -17.53 24.55 8.13
N LYS A 346 -18.65 24.06 7.58
CA LYS A 346 -19.88 23.78 8.34
C LYS A 346 -19.69 22.66 9.38
N PHE A 347 -19.01 21.58 9.01
CA PHE A 347 -18.64 20.52 9.96
C PHE A 347 -17.66 21.04 11.01
N LEU A 348 -16.60 21.75 10.59
CA LEU A 348 -15.61 22.30 11.50
C LEU A 348 -16.24 23.29 12.50
N THR A 349 -17.20 24.11 12.08
CA THR A 349 -17.96 24.96 13.00
C THR A 349 -18.71 24.12 14.03
N ALA A 350 -19.47 23.10 13.62
CA ALA A 350 -20.21 22.26 14.56
C ALA A 350 -19.29 21.52 15.55
N TYR A 351 -18.17 20.97 15.06
CA TYR A 351 -17.16 20.28 15.87
C TYR A 351 -16.47 21.24 16.84
N ASN A 352 -15.98 22.39 16.36
CA ASN A 352 -15.25 23.34 17.18
C ASN A 352 -16.15 23.99 18.23
N SER A 353 -17.40 24.32 17.90
CA SER A 353 -18.38 24.81 18.88
C SER A 353 -18.65 23.77 19.97
N ALA A 354 -18.80 22.50 19.61
CA ALA A 354 -18.97 21.42 20.58
C ALA A 354 -17.72 21.25 21.45
N ASN A 355 -16.54 21.30 20.85
CA ASN A 355 -15.26 21.17 21.55
C ASN A 355 -15.05 22.33 22.55
N THR A 356 -15.30 23.58 22.13
CA THR A 356 -15.23 24.75 23.02
C THR A 356 -16.23 24.65 24.17
N SER A 357 -17.48 24.27 23.88
CA SER A 357 -18.50 24.10 24.91
C SER A 357 -18.14 22.98 25.90
N LEU A 358 -17.58 21.86 25.43
CA LEU A 358 -17.09 20.79 26.30
C LEU A 358 -15.97 21.28 27.22
N GLN A 359 -15.02 22.07 26.69
CA GLN A 359 -13.92 22.63 27.47
C GLN A 359 -14.44 23.57 28.55
N THR A 360 -15.33 24.50 28.19
CA THR A 360 -15.88 25.47 29.14
C THR A 360 -16.72 24.82 30.23
N ASN A 361 -17.57 23.85 29.89
CA ASN A 361 -18.57 23.32 30.81
C ASN A 361 -18.10 22.10 31.60
N LYS A 362 -17.11 21.36 31.09
CA LYS A 362 -16.67 20.07 31.66
C LYS A 362 -15.15 19.96 31.83
N GLY A 363 -14.36 20.91 31.32
CA GLY A 363 -12.90 20.85 31.36
C GLY A 363 -12.30 19.79 30.43
N TYR A 364 -13.08 19.23 29.51
CA TYR A 364 -12.61 18.22 28.55
C TYR A 364 -12.58 18.77 27.13
N TYR A 365 -11.83 18.14 26.23
CA TYR A 365 -11.86 18.45 24.81
C TYR A 365 -12.13 17.17 24.00
N ILE A 366 -12.64 17.35 22.78
CA ILE A 366 -12.87 16.27 21.82
C ILE A 366 -11.54 15.96 21.10
N ASP A 367 -11.04 14.75 21.30
CA ASP A 367 -9.81 14.26 20.67
C ASP A 367 -10.08 13.85 19.21
N ASN A 368 -11.07 12.99 19.02
CA ASN A 368 -11.58 12.60 17.71
C ASN A 368 -13.02 12.10 17.82
N ILE A 369 -13.66 11.92 16.67
CA ILE A 369 -14.91 11.17 16.57
C ILE A 369 -14.74 9.96 15.66
N SER A 370 -15.60 8.96 15.84
CA SER A 370 -15.70 7.81 14.96
C SER A 370 -17.17 7.57 14.61
N LEU A 371 -17.47 7.43 13.32
CA LEU A 371 -18.78 7.01 12.83
C LEU A 371 -18.75 5.50 12.62
N ILE A 372 -19.33 4.75 13.54
CA ILE A 372 -19.26 3.28 13.57
C ILE A 372 -20.59 2.72 13.07
N PHE A 373 -20.56 1.99 11.96
CA PHE A 373 -21.76 1.40 11.35
C PHE A 373 -22.00 0.01 11.93
N THR A 374 -22.64 -0.03 13.09
CA THR A 374 -22.83 -1.26 13.87
C THR A 374 -23.86 -2.21 13.25
N THR A 375 -24.85 -1.69 12.53
CA THR A 375 -25.79 -2.47 11.72
C THR A 375 -26.16 -1.69 10.46
N ALA A 376 -26.83 -2.33 9.49
CA ALA A 376 -27.37 -1.64 8.31
C ALA A 376 -28.35 -0.50 8.66
N LYS A 377 -28.93 -0.49 9.87
CA LYS A 377 -29.90 0.51 10.33
C LYS A 377 -29.42 1.35 11.51
N LYS A 378 -28.14 1.28 11.86
CA LYS A 378 -27.61 1.95 13.05
C LYS A 378 -26.18 2.45 12.85
N MET A 379 -25.99 3.74 13.11
CA MET A 379 -24.69 4.37 13.25
C MET A 379 -24.49 4.76 14.71
N THR A 380 -23.31 4.51 15.25
CA THR A 380 -22.86 5.04 16.54
C THR A 380 -21.84 6.13 16.27
N LEU A 381 -22.14 7.36 16.69
CA LEU A 381 -21.17 8.42 16.83
C LEU A 381 -20.44 8.20 18.15
N ARG A 382 -19.20 7.72 18.09
CA ARG A 382 -18.30 7.68 19.24
C ARG A 382 -17.53 8.98 19.32
N VAL A 383 -17.61 9.65 20.46
CA VAL A 383 -16.81 10.83 20.79
C VAL A 383 -15.74 10.40 21.78
N ASN A 384 -14.49 10.47 21.37
CA ASN A 384 -13.36 10.28 22.28
C ASN A 384 -13.01 11.67 22.85
N TYR A 385 -13.06 11.81 24.17
CA TYR A 385 -12.80 13.07 24.85
C TYR A 385 -11.85 12.86 26.03
N MET A 386 -11.10 13.90 26.39
CA MET A 386 -10.13 13.79 27.47
C MET A 386 -9.82 15.14 28.12
N ASP A 387 -9.17 15.09 29.26
CA ASP A 387 -8.66 16.26 29.97
C ASP A 387 -7.46 16.85 29.19
N PRO A 388 -7.47 18.15 28.82
CA PRO A 388 -6.37 18.79 28.10
C PRO A 388 -5.07 18.86 28.88
N THR A 389 -5.13 18.73 30.21
CA THR A 389 -3.97 18.72 31.11
C THR A 389 -3.40 17.32 31.33
N ALA A 390 -4.16 16.27 30.99
CA ALA A 390 -3.64 14.91 30.99
C ALA A 390 -2.59 14.78 29.89
N ALA A 391 -1.31 14.79 30.29
CA ALA A 391 -0.19 14.68 29.36
C ALA A 391 -0.23 13.36 28.57
N LEU A 392 -0.76 12.29 29.17
CA LEU A 392 -0.81 10.92 28.66
C LEU A 392 -2.03 10.18 29.24
N GLY A 393 -2.76 9.42 28.42
CA GLY A 393 -3.86 8.58 28.91
C GLY A 393 -4.93 8.26 27.89
N ALA A 394 -5.67 7.17 28.14
CA ALA A 394 -6.87 6.84 27.39
C ALA A 394 -7.94 7.88 27.72
N GLY A 395 -8.40 8.61 26.71
CA GLY A 395 -9.60 9.42 26.87
C GLY A 395 -10.81 8.56 27.21
N GLU A 396 -11.86 9.21 27.68
CA GLU A 396 -13.16 8.59 27.84
C GLU A 396 -13.87 8.49 26.49
N THR A 397 -14.67 7.44 26.32
CA THR A 397 -15.49 7.25 25.12
C THR A 397 -16.95 7.48 25.44
N ALA A 398 -17.63 8.30 24.65
CA ALA A 398 -19.07 8.54 24.72
C ALA A 398 -19.76 8.12 23.43
N ASP A 399 -20.72 7.19 23.52
CA ASP A 399 -21.43 6.64 22.37
C ASP A 399 -22.85 7.20 22.20
N PHE A 400 -23.10 7.80 21.04
CA PHE A 400 -24.35 8.43 20.65
C PHE A 400 -24.96 7.70 19.44
N ASN A 401 -26.14 7.09 19.62
CA ASN A 401 -26.72 6.22 18.60
C ASN A 401 -27.71 6.94 17.68
N TYR A 402 -27.56 6.73 16.38
CA TYR A 402 -28.45 7.19 15.34
C TYR A 402 -29.06 6.00 14.60
N SER A 403 -30.37 6.03 14.42
CA SER A 403 -31.05 5.15 13.47
C SER A 403 -30.78 5.64 12.04
N ILE A 404 -30.64 4.69 11.11
CA ILE A 404 -30.41 4.97 9.69
C ILE A 404 -31.66 4.56 8.92
N THR A 405 -32.22 5.51 8.17
CA THR A 405 -33.22 5.22 7.13
C THR A 405 -32.62 5.53 5.77
N THR A 406 -32.64 4.55 4.86
CA THR A 406 -32.06 4.72 3.53
C THR A 406 -33.17 4.84 2.48
N ALA A 407 -33.12 5.90 1.67
CA ALA A 407 -34.02 6.10 0.54
C ALA A 407 -33.20 6.59 -0.66
N ASN A 408 -33.34 5.93 -1.81
CA ASN A 408 -32.60 6.27 -3.05
C ASN A 408 -31.08 6.40 -2.86
N GLY A 409 -30.48 5.59 -1.99
CA GLY A 409 -29.03 5.62 -1.70
C GLY A 409 -28.59 6.69 -0.70
N VAL A 410 -29.49 7.56 -0.25
CA VAL A 410 -29.25 8.60 0.76
C VAL A 410 -29.62 8.07 2.14
N ASN A 411 -28.76 8.33 3.14
CA ASN A 411 -28.96 7.88 4.51
C ASN A 411 -29.39 9.04 5.41
N THR A 412 -30.61 8.99 5.93
CA THR A 412 -31.09 9.89 6.97
C THR A 412 -30.71 9.34 8.34
N LEU A 413 -30.02 10.15 9.13
CA LEU A 413 -29.59 9.82 10.48
C LEU A 413 -30.53 10.48 11.48
N THR A 414 -31.18 9.70 12.35
CA THR A 414 -32.07 10.22 13.40
C THR A 414 -31.58 9.78 14.77
N TYR A 415 -31.32 10.75 15.65
CA TYR A 415 -30.85 10.50 17.00
C TYR A 415 -31.87 9.62 17.76
N THR A 416 -31.38 8.52 18.34
CA THR A 416 -32.26 7.48 18.91
C THR A 416 -32.82 7.93 20.26
N ASN A 417 -34.03 7.50 20.61
CA ASN A 417 -34.64 7.74 21.92
C ASN A 417 -35.11 6.40 22.54
N PRO A 418 -34.82 6.10 23.82
CA PRO A 418 -33.98 6.85 24.75
C PRO A 418 -32.48 6.71 24.47
N GLN A 419 -31.78 7.83 24.49
CA GLN A 419 -30.32 7.96 24.50
C GLN A 419 -29.94 9.21 25.33
N PRO A 420 -28.68 9.30 25.78
CA PRO A 420 -27.65 8.28 25.70
C PRO A 420 -27.85 7.21 26.77
N ILE A 421 -27.54 5.96 26.41
CA ILE A 421 -27.58 4.81 27.32
C ILE A 421 -26.26 4.61 28.08
N ASP A 422 -25.19 5.18 27.55
CA ASP A 422 -23.84 5.17 28.12
C ASP A 422 -23.66 6.29 29.17
N THR A 423 -22.94 5.99 30.24
CA THR A 423 -22.72 6.93 31.36
C THR A 423 -21.85 8.10 30.95
N ASN A 424 -20.80 7.85 30.16
CA ASN A 424 -19.90 8.88 29.66
C ASN A 424 -20.64 9.82 28.69
N ALA A 425 -21.44 9.26 27.79
CA ALA A 425 -22.31 10.03 26.91
C ALA A 425 -23.32 10.89 27.69
N ARG A 426 -23.96 10.37 28.75
CA ARG A 426 -24.82 11.17 29.64
C ARG A 426 -24.08 12.33 30.30
N ALA A 427 -22.80 12.16 30.63
CA ALA A 427 -22.01 13.19 31.29
C ALA A 427 -21.70 14.39 30.38
N ILE A 428 -21.58 14.17 29.06
CA ILE A 428 -21.16 15.19 28.10
C ILE A 428 -22.24 15.65 27.11
N GLU A 429 -23.37 14.96 26.99
CA GLU A 429 -24.40 15.23 25.97
C GLU A 429 -24.80 16.71 25.92
N SER A 430 -25.11 17.30 27.07
CA SER A 430 -25.52 18.71 27.19
C SER A 430 -24.43 19.70 26.78
N ALA A 431 -23.17 19.26 26.73
CA ALA A 431 -22.02 20.10 26.41
C ALA A 431 -21.63 20.03 24.92
N ILE A 432 -22.16 19.07 24.14
CA ILE A 432 -21.85 18.91 22.70
C ILE A 432 -23.08 19.00 21.76
N PRO A 433 -24.11 19.83 22.03
CA PRO A 433 -25.37 19.80 21.29
C PRO A 433 -25.21 20.13 19.80
N THR A 434 -24.24 20.97 19.43
CA THR A 434 -23.98 21.36 18.03
C THR A 434 -23.46 20.19 17.20
N LEU A 435 -22.63 19.32 17.78
CA LEU A 435 -22.13 18.14 17.10
C LEU A 435 -23.23 17.08 16.94
N LEU A 436 -24.07 16.88 17.97
CA LEU A 436 -25.18 15.94 17.88
C LEU A 436 -26.23 16.39 16.85
N ALA A 437 -26.52 17.69 16.82
CA ALA A 437 -27.44 18.30 15.86
C ALA A 437 -26.91 18.26 14.42
N TYR A 438 -25.60 18.24 14.21
CA TYR A 438 -25.00 18.14 12.87
C TYR A 438 -25.46 16.88 12.12
N PHE A 439 -25.66 15.77 12.84
CA PHE A 439 -26.13 14.51 12.27
C PHE A 439 -27.65 14.34 12.38
N ASN A 440 -28.27 14.88 13.44
CA ASN A 440 -29.66 14.58 13.75
C ASN A 440 -30.64 15.11 12.69
N ASN A 441 -31.48 14.20 12.18
CA ASN A 441 -32.46 14.42 11.11
C ASN A 441 -31.83 15.03 9.85
N GLN A 442 -30.57 14.70 9.57
CA GLN A 442 -29.87 15.09 8.36
C GLN A 442 -29.67 13.88 7.44
N SER A 443 -29.71 14.15 6.13
CA SER A 443 -29.59 13.14 5.07
C SER A 443 -28.26 13.27 4.34
N PHE A 444 -27.49 12.18 4.27
CA PHE A 444 -26.13 12.16 3.73
C PHE A 444 -25.96 11.11 2.62
N ASP A 445 -25.20 11.50 1.61
CA ASP A 445 -24.57 10.62 0.64
C ASP A 445 -23.27 10.08 1.25
N ILE A 446 -23.24 8.77 1.49
CA ILE A 446 -22.05 8.07 1.98
C ILE A 446 -21.24 7.63 0.76
N ARG A 447 -20.05 8.22 0.56
CA ARG A 447 -19.28 8.03 -0.67
C ARG A 447 -17.77 8.18 -0.48
N TRP A 448 -17.03 7.74 -1.49
CA TRP A 448 -15.66 8.19 -1.70
C TRP A 448 -15.65 9.71 -1.86
N VAL A 449 -14.60 10.35 -1.35
CA VAL A 449 -14.44 11.81 -1.35
C VAL A 449 -13.32 12.25 -2.28
N ASP A 450 -13.07 11.50 -3.35
CA ASP A 450 -12.00 11.79 -4.31
C ASP A 450 -12.24 13.05 -5.16
N ASP A 451 -13.48 13.51 -5.25
CA ASP A 451 -13.83 14.84 -5.78
C ASP A 451 -13.46 15.99 -4.83
N ILE A 452 -13.34 15.73 -3.53
CA ILE A 452 -12.96 16.71 -2.49
C ILE A 452 -11.44 16.64 -2.24
N VAL A 453 -10.91 15.41 -2.12
CA VAL A 453 -9.50 15.12 -1.91
C VAL A 453 -9.06 14.18 -3.05
N PRO A 454 -8.51 14.71 -4.16
CA PRO A 454 -8.09 13.90 -5.30
C PRO A 454 -7.19 12.72 -4.92
N GLN A 455 -7.40 11.57 -5.57
CA GLN A 455 -6.64 10.33 -5.35
C GLN A 455 -6.83 9.70 -3.93
N SER A 456 -7.88 10.06 -3.20
CA SER A 456 -8.12 9.59 -1.81
C SER A 456 -8.93 8.30 -1.66
N LYS A 457 -9.38 7.65 -2.74
CA LYS A 457 -10.14 6.40 -2.64
C LYS A 457 -9.35 5.35 -1.83
N ARG A 458 -10.05 4.62 -0.97
CA ARG A 458 -9.53 3.68 0.04
C ARG A 458 -8.69 4.29 1.16
N ILE A 459 -8.44 5.60 1.14
CA ILE A 459 -7.81 6.35 2.23
C ILE A 459 -8.90 7.04 3.05
N PHE A 460 -9.79 7.75 2.37
CA PHE A 460 -10.87 8.51 2.99
C PHE A 460 -12.23 8.11 2.45
N GLY A 461 -13.18 7.94 3.36
CA GLY A 461 -14.62 7.90 3.05
C GLY A 461 -15.35 8.94 3.88
N GLY A 462 -16.49 9.39 3.39
CA GLY A 462 -17.17 10.54 3.97
C GLY A 462 -18.67 10.55 3.81
N LEU A 463 -19.26 11.52 4.51
CA LEU A 463 -20.67 11.86 4.47
C LEU A 463 -20.78 13.27 3.88
N VAL A 464 -21.47 13.39 2.76
CA VAL A 464 -21.80 14.67 2.12
C VAL A 464 -23.29 14.91 2.28
N LYS A 465 -23.70 16.07 2.78
CA LYS A 465 -25.12 16.34 3.01
C LYS A 465 -25.84 16.47 1.67
N SER A 466 -26.86 15.64 1.47
CA SER A 466 -27.62 15.53 0.20
C SER A 466 -28.27 16.83 -0.24
N THR A 467 -28.71 17.66 0.71
CA THR A 467 -29.35 18.96 0.42
C THR A 467 -28.36 20.12 0.32
N ASP A 468 -27.09 19.89 0.65
CA ASP A 468 -26.06 20.94 0.73
C ASP A 468 -24.65 20.33 0.63
N PRO A 469 -24.12 20.19 -0.59
CA PRO A 469 -22.80 19.60 -0.82
C PRO A 469 -21.64 20.34 -0.16
N THR A 470 -21.84 21.58 0.31
CA THR A 470 -20.82 22.33 1.07
C THR A 470 -20.74 21.91 2.54
N SER A 471 -21.69 21.11 3.03
CA SER A 471 -21.68 20.51 4.35
C SER A 471 -21.27 19.05 4.27
N PHE A 472 -20.02 18.75 4.61
CA PHE A 472 -19.49 17.40 4.57
C PHE A 472 -18.41 17.15 5.63
N LEU A 473 -18.13 15.88 5.86
CA LEU A 473 -16.96 15.40 6.58
C LEU A 473 -16.45 14.11 5.95
N PHE A 474 -15.19 13.81 6.18
CA PHE A 474 -14.57 12.55 5.83
C PHE A 474 -13.56 12.15 6.88
N GLY A 475 -13.15 10.89 6.85
CA GLY A 475 -12.18 10.35 7.79
C GLY A 475 -11.43 9.17 7.23
N THR A 476 -10.42 8.73 7.95
CA THR A 476 -9.69 7.49 7.67
C THR A 476 -10.59 6.28 7.93
N LEU A 477 -10.45 5.25 7.10
CA LEU A 477 -11.30 4.05 7.10
C LEU A 477 -10.73 2.88 7.89
#